data_AF-A0A3N5SAU3-F1
#
_entry.id   AF-A0A3N5SAU3-F1
#
_cell.length_a   1.000
_cell.length_b   1.000
_cell.length_c   1.000
_cell.angle_alpha   90.00
_cell.angle_beta   90.00
_cell.angle_gamma   90.00
#
_symmetry.space_group_name_H-M   'P 1'
#
loop_
_entity.id
_entity.type
_entity.pdbx_description
1 polymer ?
#
loop_
_entity_poly.entity_id
_entity_poly.type
_entity_poly.pdbx_seq_one_letter_code
_entity_poly.pdbx_strand_id
1 'polypeptide(L)' 'MKIAFFVSDLSNVFHQAQATEAQKYAKEKYGAEVFIFDGKSDGAVMTQNVDQVVAQGMDAATMQIWDAEAAK' A
#
# COMPACT_ATOMS: atom_id res chain seq x y z
N MET A 1 -13.98 -4.22 7.04
CA MET A 1 -12.65 -4.77 6.71
C MET A 1 -11.78 -3.63 6.23
N LYS A 2 -10.64 -3.40 6.89
CA LYS A 2 -9.64 -2.39 6.55
C LYS A 2 -8.42 -3.07 5.93
N ILE A 3 -8.03 -2.62 4.75
CA ILE A 3 -6.91 -3.20 4.01
C ILE A 3 -5.84 -2.15 3.84
N ALA A 4 -4.62 -2.43 4.28
CA ALA A 4 -3.45 -1.65 3.92
C ALA A 4 -3.00 -2.03 2.51
N PHE A 5 -2.85 -1.04 1.63
CA PHE A 5 -2.40 -1.24 0.26
C PHE A 5 -1.13 -0.44 0.02
N PHE A 6 -0.02 -1.16 -0.14
CA PHE A 6 1.30 -0.56 -0.31
C PHE A 6 1.55 -0.30 -1.79
N VAL A 7 2.06 0.88 -2.09
CA VAL A 7 2.61 1.23 -3.40
C VAL A 7 4.01 1.79 -3.22
N SER A 8 4.92 1.51 -4.16
CA SER A 8 6.31 1.94 -3.98
C SER A 8 6.49 3.45 -4.16
N ASP A 9 5.71 4.12 -5.02
CA ASP A 9 5.78 5.58 -5.22
C ASP A 9 4.54 6.16 -5.92
N LEU A 10 3.76 7.00 -5.23
CA LEU A 10 2.59 7.68 -5.81
C LEU A 10 2.93 8.77 -6.84
N SER A 11 4.19 9.15 -7.02
CA SER A 11 4.60 10.01 -8.14
C SER A 11 4.46 9.29 -9.50
N ASN A 12 4.47 7.95 -9.49
CA ASN A 12 4.29 7.13 -10.68
C ASN A 12 2.81 6.91 -11.00
N VAL A 13 2.40 7.27 -12.21
CA VAL A 13 1.02 7.13 -12.72
C VAL A 13 0.49 5.70 -12.67
N PHE A 14 1.36 4.68 -12.80
CA PHE A 14 0.97 3.28 -12.66
C PHE A 14 0.49 2.98 -11.23
N HIS A 15 1.20 3.46 -10.22
CA HIS A 15 0.83 3.26 -8.82
C HIS A 15 -0.43 4.05 -8.43
N GLN A 16 -0.62 5.24 -8.99
CA GLN A 16 -1.86 6.01 -8.82
C GLN A 16 -3.07 5.24 -9.35
N ALA A 17 -2.95 4.62 -10.53
CA ALA A 17 -3.99 3.79 -11.11
C ALA A 17 -4.27 2.55 -10.25
N GLN A 18 -3.23 1.88 -9.76
CA GLN A 18 -3.39 0.74 -8.85
C GLN A 18 -4.11 1.12 -7.56
N ALA A 19 -3.71 2.22 -6.90
CA ALA A 19 -4.33 2.71 -5.68
C ALA A 19 -5.82 3.04 -5.89
N THR A 20 -6.13 3.74 -6.98
CA THR A 20 -7.51 4.11 -7.36
C THR A 20 -8.37 2.87 -7.58
N GLU A 21 -7.90 1.92 -8.38
CA GLU A 21 -8.67 0.71 -8.68
C GLU A 21 -8.80 -0.21 -7.46
N ALA A 22 -7.77 -0.33 -6.63
CA ALA A 22 -7.83 -1.11 -5.39
C ALA A 22 -8.93 -0.58 -4.45
N GLN A 23 -8.98 0.74 -4.23
CA GLN A 23 -10.02 1.38 -3.42
C GLN A 23 -11.42 1.12 -3.98
N LYS A 24 -11.60 1.34 -5.29
CA LYS A 24 -12.88 1.15 -5.96
C LYS A 24 -13.35 -0.31 -5.88
N TYR A 25 -12.50 -1.25 -6.31
CA TYR A 25 -12.84 -2.67 -6.38
C TYR A 25 -13.13 -3.25 -5.00
N ALA A 26 -12.32 -2.91 -3.99
CA ALA A 26 -12.52 -3.40 -2.63
C ALA A 26 -13.83 -2.90 -2.01
N LYS A 27 -14.18 -1.63 -2.24
CA LYS A 27 -15.44 -1.05 -1.79
C LYS A 27 -16.63 -1.68 -2.49
N GLU A 28 -16.59 -1.79 -3.82
CA GLU A 28 -17.72 -2.30 -4.62
C GLU A 28 -17.97 -3.81 -4.42
N LYS A 29 -16.90 -4.62 -4.28
CA LYS A 29 -17.03 -6.08 -4.19
C LYS A 29 -17.14 -6.60 -2.77
N TYR A 30 -16.43 -5.98 -1.83
CA TYR A 30 -16.27 -6.52 -0.49
C TYR A 30 -16.74 -5.57 0.62
N GLY A 31 -17.19 -4.36 0.27
CA GLY A 31 -17.52 -3.34 1.27
C GLY A 31 -16.32 -2.97 2.15
N ALA A 32 -15.10 -3.15 1.64
CA ALA A 32 -13.87 -2.95 2.37
C ALA A 32 -13.32 -1.54 2.13
N GLU A 33 -12.63 -1.02 3.14
CA GLU A 33 -11.94 0.27 3.08
C GLU A 33 -10.45 0.03 2.86
N VAL A 34 -9.87 0.71 1.87
CA VAL A 34 -8.47 0.54 1.49
C VAL A 34 -7.69 1.80 1.81
N PHE A 35 -6.64 1.64 2.62
CA PHE A 35 -5.72 2.68 3.04
C PHE A 35 -4.43 2.58 2.24
N ILE A 36 -4.07 3.64 1.53
CA ILE A 36 -2.90 3.65 0.65
C ILE A 36 -1.67 4.07 1.45
N PHE A 37 -0.62 3.25 1.38
CA PHE A 37 0.68 3.53 1.98
C PHE A 37 1.69 3.80 0.88
N ASP A 38 2.08 5.07 0.74
CA ASP A 38 3.07 5.53 -0.23
C ASP A 38 4.49 5.29 0.30
N GLY A 39 5.23 4.45 -0.41
CA GLY A 39 6.60 4.09 -0.08
C GLY A 39 7.65 5.12 -0.50
N LYS A 40 7.30 6.12 -1.33
CA LYS A 40 8.20 7.20 -1.78
C LYS A 40 9.56 6.72 -2.35
N SER A 41 9.59 5.52 -2.92
CA SER A 41 10.80 4.83 -3.37
C SER A 41 11.90 4.70 -2.30
N ASP A 42 11.53 4.69 -1.01
CA ASP A 42 12.45 4.66 0.13
C ASP A 42 12.14 3.48 1.06
N GLY A 43 13.13 2.60 1.26
CA GLY A 43 12.97 1.40 2.07
C GLY A 43 12.70 1.67 3.56
N ALA A 44 13.19 2.78 4.11
CA ALA A 44 12.91 3.16 5.49
C ALA A 44 11.47 3.66 5.63
N VAL A 45 10.97 4.44 4.67
CA VAL A 45 9.54 4.85 4.63
C VAL A 45 8.63 3.63 4.49
N MET A 46 8.95 2.69 3.62
CA MET A 46 8.17 1.45 3.48
C MET A 46 8.18 0.61 4.76
N THR A 47 9.31 0.53 5.45
CA THR A 47 9.42 -0.17 6.74
C THR A 47 8.55 0.50 7.81
N GLN A 48 8.62 1.83 7.93
CA GLN A 48 7.79 2.59 8.88
C GLN A 48 6.28 2.44 8.58
N ASN A 49 5.91 2.33 7.30
CA ASN A 49 4.51 2.11 6.92
C ASN A 49 3.99 0.75 7.42
N VAL A 50 4.84 -0.28 7.54
CA VAL A 50 4.44 -1.59 8.09
C VAL A 50 4.02 -1.48 9.56
N ASP A 51 4.74 -0.69 10.36
CA ASP A 51 4.38 -0.47 11.77
C ASP A 51 2.98 0.13 11.92
N GLN A 52 2.57 0.97 10.96
CA GLN A 52 1.24 1.58 10.94
C GLN A 52 0.12 0.57 10.66
N VAL A 53 0.39 -0.53 9.96
CA VAL A 53 -0.62 -1.59 9.67
C VAL A 53 -1.13 -2.20 10.97
N VAL A 54 -0.20 -2.55 11.87
CA VAL A 54 -0.53 -3.12 13.17
C VAL A 54 -1.15 -2.05 14.07
N ALA A 55 -0.55 -0.86 14.13
CA ALA A 55 -1.02 0.22 15.00
C ALA A 55 -2.45 0.69 14.67
N GLN A 56 -2.83 0.68 13.39
CA GLN A 56 -4.17 1.11 12.94
C GLN A 56 -5.20 -0.04 12.92
N GLY A 57 -4.80 -1.25 13.32
CA GLY A 57 -5.68 -2.43 13.38
C GLY A 57 -6.23 -2.83 12.02
N MET A 58 -5.36 -2.88 11.00
CA MET A 58 -5.74 -3.34 9.66
C MET A 58 -6.01 -4.85 9.66
N ASP A 59 -7.02 -5.28 8.89
CA ASP A 59 -7.41 -6.69 8.80
C ASP A 59 -6.55 -7.48 7.79
N ALA A 60 -5.98 -6.78 6.81
CA ALA A 60 -5.10 -7.36 5.79
C ALA A 60 -4.12 -6.31 5.23
N ALA A 61 -3.03 -6.77 4.62
CA ALA A 61 -2.07 -5.93 3.92
C ALA A 61 -1.66 -6.54 2.57
N THR A 62 -1.59 -5.73 1.52
CA THR A 62 -0.86 -6.07 0.30
C THR A 62 0.58 -5.59 0.43
N MET A 63 1.54 -6.25 -0.22
CA MET A 63 2.93 -5.81 -0.21
C MET A 63 3.44 -5.61 -1.62
N GLN A 64 3.62 -4.35 -2.00
CA GLN A 64 4.43 -3.95 -3.15
C GLN A 64 5.66 -3.18 -2.62
N ILE A 65 6.64 -3.92 -2.12
CA ILE A 65 7.87 -3.34 -1.56
C ILE A 65 8.91 -3.25 -2.68
N TRP A 66 9.61 -2.12 -2.76
CA TRP A 66 10.72 -1.92 -3.67
C TRP A 66 11.98 -1.58 -2.87
N ASP A 67 13.03 -2.38 -3.05
CA ASP A 67 14.36 -2.11 -2.52
C ASP A 67 15.38 -2.40 -3.63
N ALA A 68 16.11 -1.36 -4.03
CA ALA A 68 17.11 -1.44 -5.08
C ALA A 68 18.36 -2.22 -4.65
N GLU A 69 18.67 -2.31 -3.35
CA GLU A 69 19.77 -3.14 -2.85
C GLU A 69 19.39 -4.61 -2.80
N ALA A 70 18.15 -4.93 -2.41
CA ALA A 70 17.63 -6.30 -2.46
C ALA A 70 17.51 -6.87 -3.88
N ALA A 71 17.47 -6.01 -4.90
CA ALA A 71 17.39 -6.40 -6.31
C ALA A 71 18.76 -6.68 -6.97
N LYS A 72 19.88 -6.51 -6.25
CA LYS A 72 21.24 -6.84 -6.71
C LYS A 72 21.64 -8.26 -6.33
#